data_AF-A0A0V8H2S7-F1
#
_entry.id   AF-A0A0V8H2S7-F1
#
_cell.length_a   1.000
_cell.length_b   1.000
_cell.length_c   1.000
_cell.angle_alpha   90.00
_cell.angle_beta   90.00
_cell.angle_gamma   90.00
#
_symmetry.space_group_name_H-M   'P 1'
#
loop_
_entity.id
_entity.type
_entity.pdbx_description
1 polymer ?
#
loop_
_entity_poly.entity_id
_entity_poly.type
_entity_poly.pdbx_seq_one_letter_code
_entity_poly.pdbx_strand_id
1 'polypeptide(L)'
;MPKKKIEALEEVKRNYVRMALESGNYSSIARHAGISRSTLTKWIKEYEDEVREQMEDPTSAIVSTEPTKEELKAKYEQAMKLLG
;
A
#
# COMPACT_ATOMS: atom_id res chain seq x y z
N MET A 1 -21.83 7.28 -13.40
CA MET A 1 -21.19 7.07 -12.07
C MET A 1 -19.68 7.36 -12.16
N PRO A 2 -19.23 8.63 -12.08
CA PRO A 2 -17.81 9.00 -12.19
C PRO A 2 -17.02 8.89 -10.87
N LYS A 3 -17.72 8.80 -9.72
CA LYS A 3 -17.14 8.97 -8.37
C LYS A 3 -16.10 7.89 -8.00
N LYS A 4 -16.32 6.62 -8.37
CA LYS A 4 -15.42 5.50 -8.06
C LYS A 4 -14.01 5.62 -8.66
N LYS A 5 -13.87 6.26 -9.84
CA LYS A 5 -12.56 6.40 -10.51
C LYS A 5 -11.66 7.38 -9.78
N ILE A 6 -12.24 8.39 -9.13
CA ILE A 6 -11.51 9.41 -8.38
C ILE A 6 -11.01 8.77 -7.08
N GLU A 7 -11.87 8.04 -6.37
CA GLU A 7 -11.55 7.38 -5.10
C GLU A 7 -10.41 6.36 -5.23
N ALA A 8 -10.41 5.54 -6.28
CA ALA A 8 -9.30 4.62 -6.56
C ALA A 8 -7.97 5.34 -6.83
N LEU A 9 -8.03 6.54 -7.40
CA LEU A 9 -6.83 7.35 -7.68
C LEU A 9 -6.27 7.96 -6.38
N GLU A 10 -7.14 8.36 -5.47
CA GLU A 10 -6.79 8.84 -4.12
C GLU A 10 -6.15 7.72 -3.28
N GLU A 11 -6.68 6.50 -3.37
CA GLU A 11 -6.10 5.33 -2.71
C GLU A 11 -4.68 5.02 -3.21
N VAL A 12 -4.46 5.11 -4.52
CA VAL A 12 -3.12 4.95 -5.12
C VAL A 12 -2.16 6.01 -4.60
N LYS A 13 -2.58 7.29 -4.50
CA LYS A 13 -1.74 8.36 -3.94
C LYS A 13 -1.36 8.07 -2.48
N ARG A 14 -2.31 7.66 -1.65
CA ARG A 14 -2.07 7.30 -0.24
C ARG A 14 -1.08 6.15 -0.11
N ASN A 15 -1.17 5.14 -0.98
CA ASN A 15 -0.22 4.03 -0.97
C ASN A 15 1.22 4.47 -1.31
N TYR A 16 1.39 5.37 -2.28
CA TYR A 16 2.70 5.95 -2.58
C TYR A 16 3.25 6.82 -1.44
N VAL A 17 2.39 7.57 -0.75
CA VAL A 17 2.77 8.35 0.44
C VAL A 17 3.20 7.40 1.57
N ARG A 18 2.48 6.30 1.80
CA ARG A 18 2.85 5.27 2.78
C ARG A 18 4.24 4.68 2.48
N MET A 19 4.45 4.18 1.25
CA MET A 19 5.76 3.64 0.84
C MET A 19 6.90 4.67 0.96
N ALA A 20 6.60 5.94 0.69
CA ALA A 20 7.56 7.03 0.84
C ALA A 20 7.95 7.25 2.31
N LEU A 21 6.97 7.27 3.22
CA LEU A 21 7.18 7.43 4.67
C LEU A 21 7.89 6.23 5.30
N GLU A 22 7.55 5.00 4.89
CA GLU A 22 8.21 3.77 5.40
C GLU A 22 9.66 3.66 4.94
N SER A 23 9.94 3.98 3.67
CA SER A 23 11.28 3.83 3.09
C SER A 23 12.21 5.01 3.39
N GLY A 24 11.66 6.18 3.72
CA GLY A 24 12.39 7.44 3.82
C GLY A 24 13.04 7.92 2.52
N ASN A 25 12.81 7.24 1.38
CA ASN A 25 13.49 7.50 0.11
C ASN A 25 12.55 8.02 -0.97
N TYR A 26 12.13 9.28 -0.82
CA TYR A 26 11.16 9.95 -1.67
C TYR A 26 11.57 10.00 -3.16
N SER A 27 12.87 10.09 -3.45
CA SER A 27 13.34 10.20 -4.83
C SER A 27 13.18 8.89 -5.61
N SER A 28 13.41 7.75 -4.96
CA SER A 28 13.24 6.43 -5.57
C SER A 28 11.77 6.09 -5.77
N ILE A 29 10.93 6.38 -4.78
CA ILE A 29 9.48 6.13 -4.87
C ILE A 29 8.84 6.99 -5.96
N ALA A 30 9.19 8.28 -6.07
CA ALA A 30 8.68 9.15 -7.13
C ALA A 30 9.05 8.63 -8.53
N ARG A 31 10.29 8.17 -8.72
CA ARG A 31 10.75 7.56 -9.98
C ARG A 31 10.00 6.28 -10.31
N HIS A 32 9.80 5.42 -9.31
CA HIS A 32 9.08 4.16 -9.49
C HIS A 32 7.61 4.41 -9.86
N ALA A 33 6.98 5.40 -9.26
CA ALA A 33 5.61 5.82 -9.55
C ALA A 33 5.47 6.60 -10.87
N GLY A 34 6.56 6.94 -11.54
CA GLY A 34 6.55 7.74 -12.77
C GLY A 34 6.11 9.20 -12.56
N ILE A 35 6.25 9.73 -11.35
CA ILE A 35 5.84 11.09 -10.99
C ILE A 35 7.05 11.96 -10.61
N SER A 36 6.86 13.28 -10.66
CA SER A 36 7.89 14.19 -10.18
C SER A 36 8.02 14.12 -8.65
N ARG A 37 9.24 14.34 -8.14
CA ARG A 37 9.48 14.42 -6.70
C ARG A 37 8.63 15.51 -6.04
N SER A 38 8.46 16.66 -6.70
CA SER A 38 7.59 17.75 -6.26
C SER A 38 6.13 17.31 -6.11
N THR A 39 5.63 16.46 -7.02
CA THR A 39 4.29 15.90 -6.94
C THR A 39 4.15 14.99 -5.72
N LEU A 40 5.12 14.11 -5.50
CA LEU A 40 5.11 13.22 -4.33
C LEU A 40 5.19 14.02 -3.02
N THR A 41 6.05 15.05 -2.95
CA THR A 41 6.12 15.92 -1.76
C THR A 41 4.81 16.64 -1.48
N LYS A 42 4.09 17.06 -2.53
CA LYS A 42 2.76 17.64 -2.37
C LYS A 42 1.78 16.63 -1.79
N TRP A 43 1.77 15.40 -2.29
CA TRP A 43 0.91 14.34 -1.77
C TRP A 43 1.26 13.98 -0.32
N ILE A 44 2.54 13.89 0.02
CA ILE A 44 2.95 13.66 1.41
C ILE A 44 2.35 14.76 2.28
N LYS A 45 2.51 16.04 1.94
CA LYS A 45 1.93 17.12 2.75
C LYS A 45 0.38 17.07 2.86
N GLU A 46 -0.29 16.50 1.87
CA GLU A 46 -1.76 16.44 1.80
C GLU A 46 -2.34 15.23 2.53
N TYR A 47 -1.65 14.08 2.50
CA TYR A 47 -2.12 12.82 3.08
C TYR A 47 -1.25 12.29 4.23
N GLU A 48 -0.18 12.98 4.64
CA GLU A 48 0.71 12.52 5.70
C GLU A 48 -0.03 12.25 7.00
N ASP A 49 -0.91 13.16 7.41
CA ASP A 49 -1.68 13.00 8.66
C ASP A 49 -2.62 11.80 8.58
N GLU A 50 -3.39 11.65 7.48
CA GLU A 50 -4.30 10.52 7.26
C GLU A 50 -3.54 9.17 7.19
N VAL A 51 -2.40 9.15 6.50
CA VAL A 51 -1.57 7.95 6.36
C VAL A 51 -0.88 7.59 7.67
N ARG A 52 -0.43 8.58 8.45
CA ARG A 52 0.18 8.39 9.78
C ARG A 52 -0.83 7.87 10.78
N GLU A 53 -2.05 8.41 10.79
CA GLU A 53 -3.16 7.92 11.61
C GLU A 53 -3.52 6.46 11.24
N GLN A 54 -3.57 6.12 9.95
CA GLN A 54 -3.76 4.74 9.50
C GLN A 54 -2.59 3.80 9.80
N MET A 55 -1.36 4.31 9.93
CA MET A 55 -0.18 3.52 10.33
C MET A 55 -0.13 3.28 11.83
N GLU A 56 -0.59 4.24 12.63
CA GLU A 56 -0.68 4.11 14.09
C GLU A 56 -1.84 3.23 14.54
N ASP A 57 -2.82 2.99 13.67
CA ASP A 57 -3.90 2.03 13.91
C ASP A 57 -3.49 0.61 13.44
N PRO A 58 -3.03 -0.28 14.34
CA PRO A 58 -2.64 -1.66 14.00
C PRO A 58 -3.80 -2.49 13.43
N THR A 59 -5.03 -1.99 13.49
CA THR A 59 -6.24 -2.66 13.03
C THR A 59 -6.50 -2.46 11.53
N SER A 60 -5.91 -1.43 10.89
CA SER A 60 -6.11 -1.14 9.46
C SER A 60 -5.18 -1.95 8.54
N ALA A 61 -3.95 -2.24 8.99
CA ALA A 61 -2.98 -3.03 8.24
C ALA A 61 -3.42 -4.49 8.00
N ILE A 62 -4.39 -5.00 8.78
CA ILE A 62 -4.87 -6.38 8.71
C ILE A 62 -5.80 -6.61 7.50
N VAL A 63 -6.33 -5.55 6.86
CA VAL A 63 -7.39 -5.68 5.84
C VAL A 63 -6.87 -5.70 4.40
N SER A 64 -5.62 -5.29 4.15
CA SER A 64 -5.05 -5.26 2.79
C SER A 64 -4.04 -6.38 2.54
N THR A 65 -4.58 -7.56 2.25
CA THR A 65 -4.00 -8.52 1.29
C THR A 65 -2.58 -9.05 1.53
N GLU A 66 -2.22 -9.42 2.75
CA GLU A 66 -1.22 -10.48 2.93
C GLU A 66 -1.97 -11.74 3.38
N PRO A 67 -1.92 -12.86 2.63
CA PRO A 67 -2.39 -14.12 3.18
C PRO A 67 -1.54 -14.37 4.43
N THR A 68 -2.20 -14.49 5.58
CA THR A 68 -1.52 -14.84 6.83
C THR A 68 -0.66 -16.07 6.59
N LYS A 69 0.47 -16.19 7.30
CA LYS A 69 1.38 -17.36 7.19
C LYS A 69 0.63 -18.69 7.22
N GLU A 70 -0.49 -18.73 7.93
CA GLU A 70 -1.40 -19.87 8.02
C GLU A 70 -2.11 -20.19 6.70
N GLU A 71 -2.64 -19.20 5.98
CA GLU A 71 -3.22 -19.40 4.65
C GLU A 71 -2.18 -19.81 3.61
N LEU A 72 -0.96 -19.26 3.69
CA LEU A 72 0.14 -19.64 2.80
C LEU A 72 0.56 -21.10 3.03
N LYS A 73 0.63 -21.52 4.30
CA LYS A 73 0.94 -22.90 4.69
C LYS A 73 -0.16 -23.87 4.25
N ALA A 74 -1.43 -23.51 4.42
CA ALA A 74 -2.56 -24.33 3.99
C ALA A 74 -2.54 -24.56 2.47
N LYS A 75 -2.25 -23.53 1.66
CA LYS A 75 -2.10 -23.66 0.20
C LYS A 75 -0.93 -24.57 -0.18
N TYR A 76 0.19 -24.48 0.53
CA TYR A 76 1.35 -25.34 0.29
C TYR A 76 1.06 -26.82 0.60
N GLU A 77 0.39 -27.11 1.71
CA GLU A 77 -0.02 -28.48 2.06
C GLU A 77 -1.03 -29.05 1.05
N GLN A 78 -1.97 -28.24 0.58
CA GLN A 78 -2.90 -28.63 -0.49
C GLN A 78 -2.19 -29.01 -1.79
N ALA A 79 -1.21 -28.20 -2.21
CA ALA A 79 -0.43 -28.44 -3.41
C ALA A 79 0.44 -29.71 -3.29
N MET A 80 1.09 -29.92 -2.14
CA MET A 80 1.85 -31.14 -1.82
C MET A 80 0.99 -32.40 -1.91
N LYS A 81 -0.26 -32.33 -1.45
CA LYS A 81 -1.18 -33.47 -1.43
C LYS A 81 -1.69 -33.88 -2.81
N LEU A 82 -1.64 -32.98 -3.80
CA LEU A 82 -2.02 -33.25 -5.20
C LEU A 82 -0.85 -33.77 -6.04
N LEU A 83 0.39 -33.59 -5.56
CA LEU A 83 1.61 -34.06 -6.19
C LEU A 83 2.04 -35.45 -5.70
N GLY A 84 1.34 -36.01 -4.71
CA GLY A 84 1.57 -37.33 -4.12
C GLY A 84 0.53 -38.36 -4.54
#